data_AF-A0A7Y6UI59-F1
#
_entry.id   AF-A0A7Y6UI59-F1
#
_cell.length_a   1.000
_cell.length_b   1.000
_cell.length_c   1.000
_cell.angle_alpha   90.00
_cell.angle_beta   90.00
_cell.angle_gamma   90.00
#
_symmetry.space_group_name_H-M   'P 1'
#
loop_
_entity.id
_entity.type
_entity.pdbx_description
1 polymer ?
#
loop_
_entity_poly.entity_id
_entity_poly.type
_entity_poly.pdbx_seq_one_letter_code
_entity_poly.pdbx_strand_id
1 'polypeptide(L)' 'MVKTLAALATTLVPAVALAHPGHGTTEPQSWVHYLTEPVHIGCVAAIALVAVLLERARSRRRADS' A
#
# COMPACT_ATOMS: atom_id res chain seq x y z
N MET A 1 -18.76 -13.14 -3.10
CA MET A 1 -17.76 -12.59 -4.05
C MET A 1 -18.04 -11.15 -4.43
N VAL A 2 -19.26 -10.79 -4.85
CA VAL A 2 -19.64 -9.40 -5.23
C VAL A 2 -19.39 -8.36 -4.11
N LYS A 3 -19.71 -8.69 -2.86
CA LYS A 3 -19.45 -7.82 -1.70
C LYS A 3 -17.97 -7.49 -1.47
N THR A 4 -17.09 -8.46 -1.73
CA THR A 4 -15.63 -8.29 -1.57
C THR A 4 -15.05 -7.43 -2.69
N LEU A 5 -15.52 -7.63 -3.92
CA LEU A 5 -15.17 -6.78 -5.07
C LEU A 5 -15.67 -5.34 -4.91
N ALA A 6 -16.88 -5.16 -4.37
CA ALA A 6 -17.43 -3.83 -4.10
C ALA A 6 -16.66 -3.08 -3.00
N ALA A 7 -16.24 -3.77 -1.95
CA ALA A 7 -15.38 -3.21 -0.90
C ALA A 7 -13.97 -2.85 -1.41
N LEU A 8 -13.43 -3.67 -2.32
CA LEU A 8 -12.15 -3.39 -2.97
C LEU A 8 -12.26 -2.17 -3.91
N ALA A 9 -13.34 -2.08 -4.70
CA ALA A 9 -13.56 -0.94 -5.59
C ALA A 9 -13.72 0.37 -4.81
N THR A 10 -14.45 0.37 -3.69
CA THR A 10 -14.63 1.59 -2.86
C THR A 10 -13.35 2.05 -2.15
N THR A 11 -12.39 1.15 -1.88
CA THR A 11 -11.09 1.51 -1.29
C THR A 11 -10.07 2.01 -2.32
N LEU A 12 -10.21 1.64 -3.61
CA LEU A 12 -9.30 2.05 -4.69
C LEU A 12 -9.70 3.34 -5.42
N VAL A 13 -10.98 3.72 -5.40
CA VAL A 13 -11.49 4.96 -6.03
C VAL A 13 -10.81 6.26 -5.55
N PRO A 14 -10.46 6.46 -4.25
CA PRO A 14 -9.85 7.72 -3.85
C PRO A 14 -8.41 7.91 -4.37
N ALA A 15 -7.75 6.87 -4.91
CA ALA A 15 -6.39 6.97 -5.43
C ALA A 15 -6.25 7.97 -6.59
N VAL A 16 -7.29 8.07 -7.44
CA VAL A 16 -7.27 9.00 -8.60
C VAL A 16 -7.47 10.45 -8.14
N ALA A 17 -8.24 10.68 -7.08
CA ALA A 17 -8.45 12.01 -6.50
C ALA A 17 -7.21 12.53 -5.74
N LEU A 18 -6.30 11.64 -5.32
CA LEU A 18 -5.01 11.98 -4.73
C LEU A 18 -3.91 12.27 -5.77
N ALA A 19 -4.18 12.08 -7.07
CA ALA A 19 -3.30 12.51 -8.15
C ALA A 19 -3.50 14.01 -8.42
N HIS A 20 -2.95 14.86 -7.55
CA HIS A 20 -2.98 16.31 -7.70
C HIS A 20 -2.07 16.76 -8.87
N PRO A 21 -2.52 17.68 -9.77
CA PRO A 21 -1.64 18.26 -10.77
C PRO A 21 -0.62 19.18 -10.08
N GLY A 22 0.60 18.68 -9.87
CA GLY A 22 1.64 19.46 -9.17
C GLY A 22 2.96 18.74 -8.88
N HIS A 23 3.32 17.65 -9.56
CA HIS A 23 4.67 17.08 -9.47
C HIS A 23 5.57 17.61 -10.59
N GLY A 24 5.64 18.94 -10.66
CA GLY A 24 6.67 19.61 -11.46
C GLY A 24 8.02 19.52 -10.75
N THR A 25 9.01 18.95 -11.44
CA THR A 25 10.43 19.36 -11.39
C THR A 25 11.23 19.14 -10.10
N THR A 26 11.00 18.09 -9.32
CA THR A 26 12.01 17.65 -8.34
C THR A 26 12.81 16.50 -8.94
N GLU A 27 14.13 16.62 -8.93
CA GLU A 27 15.06 15.62 -9.47
C GLU A 27 14.79 14.24 -8.83
N PRO A 28 14.22 13.25 -9.55
CA PRO A 28 13.53 12.12 -8.90
C PRO A 28 14.45 10.93 -8.55
N GLN A 29 15.77 11.07 -8.65
CA GLN A 29 16.69 9.93 -8.56
C GLN A 29 17.75 10.08 -7.48
N SER A 30 17.34 10.35 -6.24
CA SER A 30 18.24 10.24 -5.08
C SER A 30 17.72 9.24 -4.06
N TRP A 31 18.62 8.47 -3.47
CA TRP A 31 18.28 7.53 -2.38
C TRP A 31 17.61 8.25 -1.20
N VAL A 32 18.02 9.49 -0.94
CA VAL A 32 17.44 10.31 0.13
C VAL A 32 15.97 10.61 -0.15
N HIS A 33 15.60 10.94 -1.39
CA HIS A 33 14.21 11.15 -1.78
C HIS A 33 13.34 9.91 -1.47
N TYR A 34 13.78 8.72 -1.88
CA TYR A 34 13.04 7.47 -1.59
C TYR A 34 12.90 7.15 -0.09
N LEU A 35 13.90 7.51 0.72
CA LEU A 35 13.92 7.19 2.15
C LEU A 35 13.21 8.23 3.02
N THR A 36 13.01 9.44 2.53
CA THR A 36 12.44 10.56 3.31
C THR A 36 11.06 11.00 2.83
N GLU A 37 10.70 10.66 1.59
CA GLU A 37 9.43 11.11 1.04
C GLU A 37 8.27 10.27 1.63
N PRO A 38 7.25 10.93 2.23
CA PRO A 38 6.19 10.23 2.96
C PRO A 38 5.44 9.18 2.14
N VAL A 39 5.32 9.40 0.82
CA VAL A 39 4.64 8.46 -0.09
C VAL A 39 5.39 7.12 -0.17
N HIS A 40 6.71 7.13 -0.29
CA HIS A 40 7.53 5.93 -0.40
C HIS A 40 7.55 5.15 0.93
N ILE A 41 7.69 5.87 2.05
CA ILE A 41 7.62 5.28 3.40
C ILE A 41 6.25 4.63 3.63
N GLY A 42 5.16 5.33 3.27
CA GLY A 42 3.79 4.82 3.38
C GLY A 42 3.58 3.53 2.57
N CYS A 43 4.07 3.49 1.33
CA CYS A 43 4.01 2.30 0.49
C CYS A 43 4.76 1.10 1.09
N VAL A 44 5.99 1.31 1.58
CA VAL A 44 6.78 0.26 2.23
C VAL A 44 6.10 -0.26 3.50
N ALA A 45 5.59 0.64 4.33
CA ALA A 45 4.86 0.27 5.55
C ALA A 45 3.60 -0.54 5.25
N ALA A 46 2.84 -0.16 4.21
CA ALA A 46 1.66 -0.90 3.78
C ALA A 46 2.00 -2.32 3.31
N ILE A 47 3.06 -2.47 2.51
CA ILE A 47 3.53 -3.79 2.06
C ILE A 47 3.96 -4.66 3.25
N ALA A 48 4.75 -4.09 4.18
CA ALA A 48 5.19 -4.79 5.37
C ALA A 48 4.02 -5.25 6.25
N LEU A 49 3.01 -4.39 6.44
CA LEU A 49 1.80 -4.74 7.19
C LEU A 49 1.05 -5.91 6.53
N VAL A 50 0.86 -5.88 5.21
CA VAL A 50 0.21 -6.97 4.46
C VAL A 50 0.99 -8.27 4.62
N ALA A 51 2.32 -8.24 4.51
CA ALA A 51 3.16 -9.42 4.68
C ALA A 51 2.97 -10.05 6.08
N VAL A 52 3.02 -9.24 7.14
CA VAL A 52 2.80 -9.71 8.53
C VAL A 52 1.40 -10.32 8.70
N LEU A 53 0.37 -9.69 8.14
CA LEU A 53 -1.00 -10.20 8.22
C LEU A 53 -1.13 -11.55 7.48
N LEU A 54 -0.49 -11.70 6.32
CA LEU A 54 -0.47 -12.95 5.56
C LEU A 54 0.27 -14.06 6.32
N GLU A 55 1.42 -13.76 6.92
CA GLU A 55 2.16 -14.72 7.74
C GLU A 55 1.36 -15.18 8.95
N ARG A 56 0.70 -14.25 9.66
CA ARG A 56 -0.18 -14.58 10.78
C ARG A 56 -1.37 -15.43 10.34
N ALA A 57 -1.99 -15.10 9.21
CA ALA A 57 -3.09 -15.89 8.66
C ALA A 57 -2.64 -17.31 8.27
N ARG A 58 -1.43 -17.46 7.72
CA ARG A 58 -0.83 -18.77 7.40
C ARG A 58 -0.48 -19.56 8.65
N SER A 59 0.09 -18.92 9.66
CA SER A 59 0.46 -19.55 10.93
C SER A 59 -0.76 -20.12 11.64
N ARG A 60 -1.87 -19.36 11.68
CA ARG A 60 -3.14 -19.84 12.26
C ARG A 60 -3.68 -21.09 11.55
N ARG A 61 -3.69 -21.08 10.21
CA ARG A 61 -4.15 -22.24 9.42
C ARG A 61 -3.34 -23.50 9.68
N ARG A 62 -2.04 -23.38 9.96
CA ARG A 62 -1.16 -24.52 10.29
C ARG A 62 -1.39 -25.07 11.69
N ALA A 63 -1.85 -24.24 12.64
CA ALA A 63 -2.16 -24.69 13.99
C ALA A 63 -3.52 -25.41 14.08
N ASP A 64 -4.45 -25.09 13.17
CA ASP A 64 -5.78 -25.69 13.10
C ASP A 64 -5.85 -26.97 12.22
N SER A 65 -4.73 -27.40 11.62
CA SER A 65 -4.61 -28.63 10.80
C SER A 65 -3.84 -29.72 11.54
#